data_AF-Q2JIV1-F1
#
_entry.id   AF-Q2JIV1-F1
#
_cell.length_a   1.000
_cell.length_b   1.000
_cell.length_c   1.000
_cell.angle_alpha   90.00
_cell.angle_beta   90.00
_cell.angle_gamma   90.00
#
_symmetry.space_group_name_H-M   'P 1'
#
loop_
_entity.id
_entity.type
_entity.pdbx_description
1 polymer ?
#
loop_
_entity_poly.entity_id
_entity_poly.type
_entity_poly.pdbx_seq_one_letter_code
_entity_poly.pdbx_strand_id
1 'polypeptide(L)'
;MAAKQLKFYWSPQHQLFSCDGAKLEGHGYIQTNPSHDLVHLLIAANGNMPWQPVESREQTCFAEYNAVMLEHLLVNCFNAGALGSLPAQQIIPEARKFLRWFVSEHYAPFPVSEEEAFRRFAEHLDIERIVRLFPYFYSLRAWECFSPDYRAETYDLEFTSEDDPVREAPEWAADPNILETQELVRQKLSEAVAEAGSIRPKPEPVFPPTSSASPLSDPPAKTRQKKTGLGFKPAR
;
A
#
# COMPACT_ATOMS: atom_id res chain seq x y z
N MET A 1 19.97 -7.60 -0.80
CA MET A 1 18.98 -8.39 -0.03
C MET A 1 18.60 -9.60 -0.87
N ALA A 2 18.12 -10.69 -0.27
CA ALA A 2 17.60 -11.83 -1.05
C ALA A 2 16.32 -11.40 -1.80
N ALA A 3 16.06 -12.00 -2.96
CA ALA A 3 14.83 -11.75 -3.71
C ALA A 3 13.62 -12.24 -2.90
N LYS A 4 12.63 -11.38 -2.72
CA LYS A 4 11.38 -11.72 -2.03
C LYS A 4 10.49 -12.53 -2.95
N GLN A 5 9.82 -13.54 -2.42
CA GLN A 5 8.83 -14.33 -3.16
C GLN A 5 7.45 -13.73 -2.96
N LEU A 6 6.77 -13.36 -4.04
CA LEU A 6 5.46 -12.73 -4.02
C LEU A 6 4.43 -13.63 -4.72
N LYS A 7 3.26 -13.72 -4.12
CA LYS A 7 2.11 -14.42 -4.71
C LYS A 7 0.89 -13.53 -4.60
N PHE A 8 0.19 -13.42 -5.71
CA PHE A 8 -1.04 -12.68 -5.89
C PHE A 8 -2.10 -13.62 -6.41
N TYR A 9 -3.23 -13.70 -5.72
CA TYR A 9 -4.42 -14.35 -6.20
C TYR A 9 -5.60 -13.44 -5.93
N TRP A 10 -6.40 -13.16 -6.95
CA TRP A 10 -7.59 -12.35 -6.83
C TRP A 10 -8.72 -12.96 -7.63
N SER A 11 -9.87 -13.07 -6.99
CA SER A 11 -11.13 -13.49 -7.60
C SER A 11 -12.27 -12.73 -6.92
N PRO A 12 -13.50 -12.78 -7.45
CA PRO A 12 -14.56 -11.94 -6.93
C PRO A 12 -15.02 -12.37 -5.51
N GLN A 13 -14.63 -13.56 -5.06
CA GLN A 13 -14.98 -14.13 -3.75
C GLN A 13 -13.78 -14.44 -2.84
N HIS A 14 -12.55 -14.22 -3.32
CA HIS A 14 -11.33 -14.58 -2.59
C HIS A 14 -10.15 -13.77 -3.10
N GLN A 15 -9.42 -13.17 -2.17
CA GLN A 15 -8.14 -12.52 -2.42
C GLN A 15 -7.07 -13.12 -1.51
N LEU A 16 -5.86 -13.26 -2.03
CA LEU A 16 -4.67 -13.66 -1.29
C LEU A 16 -3.50 -12.88 -1.87
N PHE A 17 -2.77 -12.19 -1.00
CA PHE A 17 -1.46 -11.65 -1.35
C PHE A 17 -0.46 -12.02 -0.26
N SER A 18 0.68 -12.56 -0.67
CA SER A 18 1.73 -13.03 0.24
C SER A 18 3.13 -12.61 -0.19
N CYS A 19 3.98 -12.35 0.79
CA CYS A 19 5.40 -12.05 0.61
C CYS A 19 6.22 -12.86 1.62
N ASP A 20 7.15 -13.70 1.15
CA ASP A 20 8.04 -14.52 1.97
C ASP A 20 7.31 -15.36 3.06
N GLY A 21 6.09 -15.82 2.76
CA GLY A 21 5.26 -16.63 3.66
C GLY A 21 4.33 -15.83 4.58
N ALA A 22 4.54 -14.51 4.75
CA ALA A 22 3.53 -13.64 5.35
C ALA A 22 2.39 -13.46 4.35
N LYS A 23 1.13 -13.67 4.79
CA LYS A 23 -0.04 -13.64 3.90
C LYS A 23 -1.19 -12.83 4.47
N LEU A 24 -1.87 -12.10 3.60
CA LEU A 24 -3.20 -11.56 3.84
C LEU A 24 -4.19 -12.28 2.95
N GLU A 25 -5.29 -12.73 3.55
CA GLU A 25 -6.32 -13.51 2.88
C GLU A 25 -7.70 -12.95 3.23
N GLY A 26 -8.51 -12.69 2.21
CA GLY A 26 -9.88 -12.20 2.34
C GLY A 26 -10.84 -13.15 1.65
N HIS A 27 -11.99 -13.42 2.27
CA HIS A 27 -13.03 -14.28 1.73
C HIS A 27 -14.37 -13.54 1.64
N GLY A 28 -15.21 -13.97 0.72
CA GLY A 28 -16.48 -13.31 0.43
C GLY A 28 -16.32 -12.25 -0.66
N TYR A 29 -17.37 -11.49 -0.91
CA TYR A 29 -17.37 -10.54 -2.03
C TYR A 29 -16.29 -9.46 -1.84
N ILE A 30 -15.30 -9.47 -2.74
CA ILE A 30 -14.13 -8.60 -2.69
C ILE A 30 -14.47 -7.23 -3.29
N GLN A 31 -14.22 -6.17 -2.52
CA GLN A 31 -14.56 -4.79 -2.88
C GLN A 31 -13.40 -4.05 -3.58
N THR A 32 -12.15 -4.39 -3.25
CA THR A 32 -10.95 -3.76 -3.82
C THR A 32 -10.71 -4.26 -5.23
N ASN A 33 -10.15 -3.40 -6.08
CA ASN A 33 -9.75 -3.79 -7.43
C ASN A 33 -8.49 -4.69 -7.39
N PRO A 34 -8.32 -5.63 -8.34
CA PRO A 34 -7.10 -6.42 -8.47
C PRO A 34 -5.82 -5.57 -8.44
N SER A 35 -5.82 -4.43 -9.14
CA SER A 35 -4.66 -3.51 -9.22
C SER A 35 -4.29 -2.91 -7.87
N HIS A 36 -5.27 -2.61 -7.01
CA HIS A 36 -5.03 -2.14 -5.64
C HIS A 36 -4.32 -3.21 -4.79
N ASP A 37 -4.83 -4.44 -4.80
CA ASP A 37 -4.26 -5.55 -4.03
C ASP A 37 -2.85 -5.90 -4.55
N LEU A 38 -2.60 -5.78 -5.85
CA LEU A 38 -1.26 -5.92 -6.43
C LEU A 38 -0.29 -4.85 -5.91
N VAL A 39 -0.75 -3.61 -5.68
CA VAL A 39 0.10 -2.54 -5.16
C VAL A 39 0.60 -2.87 -3.74
N HIS A 40 -0.19 -3.54 -2.90
CA HIS A 40 0.33 -4.04 -1.61
C HIS A 40 1.54 -4.95 -1.80
N LEU A 41 1.56 -5.81 -2.82
CA LEU A 41 2.71 -6.64 -3.13
C LEU A 41 3.88 -5.84 -3.70
N LEU A 42 3.64 -4.78 -4.48
CA LEU A 42 4.72 -3.89 -4.92
C LEU A 42 5.40 -3.18 -3.73
N ILE A 43 4.62 -2.76 -2.72
CA ILE A 43 5.15 -2.23 -1.46
C ILE A 43 5.91 -3.33 -0.69
N ALA A 44 5.39 -4.56 -0.66
CA ALA A 44 6.07 -5.69 -0.04
C ALA A 44 7.43 -5.99 -0.71
N ALA A 45 7.49 -5.92 -2.04
CA ALA A 45 8.70 -6.10 -2.83
C ALA A 45 9.74 -5.01 -2.52
N ASN A 46 9.32 -3.76 -2.33
CA ASN A 46 10.20 -2.68 -1.87
C ASN A 46 10.92 -3.05 -0.55
N GLY A 47 10.18 -3.63 0.40
CA GLY A 47 10.74 -4.34 1.56
C GLY A 47 11.01 -3.47 2.79
N ASN A 48 11.11 -2.14 2.64
CA ASN A 48 11.33 -1.21 3.75
C ASN A 48 10.04 -0.52 4.24
N MET A 49 8.88 -0.95 3.76
CA MET A 49 7.61 -0.27 3.98
C MET A 49 6.56 -1.24 4.55
N PRO A 50 5.74 -0.81 5.53
CA PRO A 50 4.55 -1.55 5.92
C PRO A 50 3.68 -1.77 4.68
N TRP A 51 3.32 -3.03 4.44
CA TRP A 51 2.50 -3.45 3.30
C TRP A 51 1.27 -4.26 3.72
N GLN A 52 1.28 -4.84 4.93
CA GLN A 52 0.23 -5.73 5.41
C GLN A 52 -0.57 -5.10 6.58
N PRO A 53 -1.90 -4.99 6.49
CA PRO A 53 -2.74 -4.38 7.52
C PRO A 53 -3.16 -5.33 8.67
N VAL A 54 -2.22 -6.00 9.35
CA VAL A 54 -2.57 -7.05 10.35
C VAL A 54 -2.00 -6.91 11.76
N GLU A 55 -1.11 -5.96 12.03
CA GLU A 55 -0.33 -5.96 13.28
C GLU A 55 -0.84 -4.95 14.33
N SER A 56 -1.05 -3.70 13.94
CA SER A 56 -1.57 -2.63 14.81
C SER A 56 -2.34 -1.61 13.99
N ARG A 57 -3.20 -0.79 14.62
CA ARG A 57 -3.90 0.29 13.91
C ARG A 57 -2.92 1.20 13.17
N GLU A 58 -1.81 1.55 13.79
CA GLU A 58 -0.78 2.40 13.16
C GLU A 58 -0.18 1.73 11.92
N GLN A 59 0.21 0.45 12.02
CA GLN A 59 0.75 -0.29 10.88
C GLN A 59 -0.28 -0.50 9.78
N THR A 60 -1.54 -0.77 10.11
CA THR A 60 -2.65 -0.80 9.14
C THR A 60 -2.77 0.55 8.44
N CYS A 61 -2.82 1.66 9.18
CA CYS A 61 -2.89 2.99 8.59
C CYS A 61 -1.74 3.27 7.62
N PHE A 62 -0.51 2.90 7.97
CA PHE A 62 0.64 3.10 7.08
C PHE A 62 0.67 2.11 5.90
N ALA A 63 0.29 0.85 6.09
CA ALA A 63 0.20 -0.12 5.00
C ALA A 63 -0.80 0.31 3.93
N GLU A 64 -1.99 0.73 4.35
CA GLU A 64 -3.04 1.25 3.47
C GLU A 64 -2.63 2.57 2.83
N TYR A 65 -2.05 3.50 3.59
CA TYR A 65 -1.55 4.76 3.04
C TYR A 65 -0.49 4.53 1.95
N ASN A 66 0.46 3.63 2.20
CA ASN A 66 1.51 3.31 1.24
C ASN A 66 0.93 2.70 -0.05
N ALA A 67 -0.01 1.77 0.08
CA ALA A 67 -0.67 1.16 -1.06
C ALA A 67 -1.47 2.19 -1.86
N VAL A 68 -2.33 2.96 -1.20
CA VAL A 68 -3.15 4.00 -1.84
C VAL A 68 -2.28 5.09 -2.49
N MET A 69 -1.20 5.53 -1.84
CA MET A 69 -0.31 6.53 -2.42
C MET A 69 0.34 6.02 -3.70
N LEU A 70 0.92 4.82 -3.65
CA LEU A 70 1.56 4.23 -4.81
C LEU A 70 0.52 3.96 -5.91
N GLU A 71 -0.64 3.39 -5.58
CA GLU A 71 -1.73 3.14 -6.52
C GLU A 71 -2.12 4.42 -7.24
N HIS A 72 -2.39 5.51 -6.51
CA HIS A 72 -2.80 6.78 -7.14
C HIS A 72 -1.72 7.35 -8.04
N LEU A 73 -0.43 7.26 -7.66
CA LEU A 73 0.66 7.68 -8.54
C LEU A 73 0.73 6.83 -9.81
N LEU A 74 0.61 5.50 -9.69
CA LEU A 74 0.67 4.59 -10.84
C LEU A 74 -0.57 4.73 -11.75
N VAL A 75 -1.78 4.82 -11.18
CA VAL A 75 -3.03 5.10 -11.92
C VAL A 75 -2.92 6.43 -12.66
N ASN A 76 -2.42 7.48 -12.02
CA ASN A 76 -2.27 8.79 -12.66
C ASN A 76 -1.22 8.77 -13.77
N CYS A 77 -0.11 8.02 -13.60
CA CYS A 77 0.85 7.79 -14.68
C CYS A 77 0.22 7.02 -15.84
N PHE A 78 -0.54 5.95 -15.57
CA PHE A 78 -1.27 5.20 -16.58
C PHE A 78 -2.27 6.09 -17.34
N ASN A 79 -3.05 6.88 -16.62
CA ASN A 79 -4.01 7.82 -17.21
C ASN A 79 -3.32 8.87 -18.09
N ALA A 80 -2.14 9.33 -17.71
CA ALA A 80 -1.37 10.29 -18.48
C ALA A 80 -0.68 9.66 -19.70
N GLY A 81 0.02 8.54 -19.51
CA GLY A 81 0.84 7.89 -20.54
C GLY A 81 0.02 7.03 -21.51
N ALA A 82 -0.84 6.15 -21.00
CA ALA A 82 -1.59 5.20 -21.82
C ALA A 82 -2.91 5.77 -22.35
N LEU A 83 -3.64 6.53 -21.52
CA LEU A 83 -4.96 7.05 -21.89
C LEU A 83 -4.94 8.50 -22.40
N GLY A 84 -3.86 9.25 -22.15
CA GLY A 84 -3.79 10.68 -22.46
C GLY A 84 -4.86 11.53 -21.74
N SER A 85 -5.46 11.02 -20.66
CA SER A 85 -6.62 11.61 -19.98
C SER A 85 -6.25 12.52 -18.80
N LEU A 86 -4.98 12.50 -18.38
CA LEU A 86 -4.45 13.34 -17.30
C LEU A 86 -3.15 14.06 -17.74
N PRO A 87 -3.03 15.39 -17.58
CA PRO A 87 -1.76 16.06 -17.80
C PRO A 87 -0.67 15.59 -16.82
N ALA A 88 0.55 15.35 -17.32
CA ALA A 88 1.65 14.84 -16.49
C ALA A 88 2.01 15.72 -15.28
N GLN A 89 1.71 17.02 -15.33
CA GLN A 89 1.93 17.97 -14.23
C GLN A 89 0.91 17.80 -13.08
N GLN A 90 -0.21 17.12 -13.33
CA GLN A 90 -1.28 16.89 -12.34
C GLN A 90 -1.15 15.55 -11.61
N ILE A 91 -0.22 14.68 -12.00
CA ILE A 91 -0.05 13.33 -11.43
C ILE A 91 0.15 13.35 -9.92
N ILE A 92 1.14 14.11 -9.43
CA ILE A 92 1.44 14.22 -8.00
C ILE A 92 0.39 15.07 -7.27
N PRO A 93 -0.02 16.26 -7.75
CA PRO A 93 -1.05 17.06 -7.09
C PRO A 93 -2.37 16.31 -6.85
N GLU A 94 -2.86 15.53 -7.83
CA GLU A 94 -4.10 14.78 -7.66
C GLU A 94 -3.94 13.59 -6.69
N ALA A 95 -2.80 12.89 -6.71
CA ALA A 95 -2.50 11.85 -5.72
C ALA A 95 -2.47 12.43 -4.29
N ARG A 96 -1.76 13.55 -4.09
CA ARG A 96 -1.69 14.26 -2.81
C ARG A 96 -3.04 14.79 -2.34
N LYS A 97 -3.88 15.28 -3.26
CA LYS A 97 -5.24 15.73 -2.93
C LYS A 97 -6.09 14.59 -2.38
N PHE A 98 -6.04 13.40 -2.98
CA PHE A 98 -6.74 12.23 -2.47
C PHE A 98 -6.22 11.84 -1.08
N LEU A 99 -4.89 11.82 -0.88
CA LEU A 99 -4.31 11.41 0.39
C LEU A 99 -4.60 12.36 1.55
N ARG A 100 -4.74 13.65 1.28
CA ARG A 100 -5.22 14.60 2.30
C ARG A 100 -6.57 14.18 2.85
N TRP A 101 -7.52 13.84 1.97
CA TRP A 101 -8.83 13.31 2.37
C TRP A 101 -8.71 11.95 3.07
N PHE A 102 -7.85 11.06 2.57
CA PHE A 102 -7.62 9.74 3.16
C PHE A 102 -7.19 9.84 4.63
N VAL A 103 -6.22 10.72 4.91
CA VAL A 103 -5.68 10.95 6.26
C VAL A 103 -6.64 11.74 7.15
N SER A 104 -7.33 12.75 6.62
CA SER A 104 -8.18 13.63 7.43
C SER A 104 -9.58 13.08 7.69
N GLU A 105 -10.12 12.25 6.79
CA GLU A 105 -11.49 11.74 6.86
C GLU A 105 -11.52 10.20 6.94
N HIS A 106 -10.96 9.52 5.94
CA HIS A 106 -11.22 8.08 5.75
C HIS A 106 -10.62 7.21 6.89
N TYR A 107 -9.38 7.51 7.29
CA TYR A 107 -8.67 6.80 8.36
C TYR A 107 -8.51 7.62 9.64
N ALA A 108 -9.30 8.67 9.83
CA ALA A 108 -9.22 9.51 11.02
C ALA A 108 -9.53 8.72 12.32
N PRO A 109 -8.83 9.02 13.45
CA PRO A 109 -7.57 9.76 13.49
C PRO A 109 -6.43 8.92 12.90
N PHE A 110 -5.69 9.53 11.96
CA PHE A 110 -4.47 8.94 11.41
C PHE A 110 -3.29 9.20 12.38
N PRO A 111 -2.29 8.30 12.46
CA PRO A 111 -1.19 8.44 13.42
C PRO A 111 -0.35 9.71 13.29
N VAL A 112 -0.25 10.27 12.07
CA VAL A 112 0.56 11.45 11.74
C VAL A 112 -0.18 12.38 10.79
N SER A 113 0.35 13.60 10.59
CA SER A 113 -0.14 14.46 9.50
C SER A 113 0.17 13.85 8.13
N GLU A 114 -0.62 14.19 7.14
CA GLU A 114 -0.45 13.68 5.78
C GLU A 114 0.90 14.05 5.14
N GLU A 115 1.45 15.24 5.43
CA GLU A 115 2.81 15.64 5.04
C GLU A 115 3.89 14.69 5.59
N GLU A 116 3.72 14.23 6.83
CA GLU A 116 4.67 13.33 7.49
C GLU A 116 4.52 11.90 6.97
N ALA A 117 3.29 11.45 6.69
CA ALA A 117 3.05 10.18 6.02
C ALA A 117 3.70 10.16 4.62
N PHE A 118 3.58 11.24 3.85
CA PHE A 118 4.21 11.37 2.53
C PHE A 118 5.74 11.36 2.62
N ARG A 119 6.30 12.07 3.61
CA ARG A 119 7.75 12.07 3.86
C ARG A 119 8.26 10.65 4.15
N ARG A 120 7.57 9.91 5.03
CA ARG A 120 7.93 8.52 5.36
C ARG A 120 7.80 7.59 4.16
N PHE A 121 6.75 7.75 3.34
CA PHE A 121 6.58 7.00 2.10
C PHE A 121 7.79 7.21 1.17
N ALA A 122 8.16 8.46 0.91
CA ALA A 122 9.27 8.82 0.03
C ALA A 122 10.63 8.35 0.55
N GLU A 123 10.87 8.43 1.86
CA GLU A 123 12.12 8.01 2.50
C GLU A 123 12.44 6.52 2.29
N HIS A 124 11.41 5.69 2.21
CA HIS A 124 11.55 4.24 2.08
C HIS A 124 11.25 3.72 0.67
N LEU A 125 10.98 4.61 -0.29
CA LEU A 125 10.63 4.22 -1.66
C LEU A 125 11.85 3.78 -2.47
N ASP A 126 11.90 2.53 -2.88
CA ASP A 126 12.84 2.04 -3.88
C ASP A 126 12.26 2.23 -5.29
N ILE A 127 12.55 3.39 -5.88
CA ILE A 127 12.01 3.81 -7.19
C ILE A 127 12.32 2.76 -8.26
N GLU A 128 13.56 2.28 -8.32
CA GLU A 128 14.00 1.35 -9.37
C GLU A 128 13.23 0.03 -9.30
N ARG A 129 13.01 -0.50 -8.10
CA ARG A 129 12.22 -1.72 -7.92
C ARG A 129 10.77 -1.52 -8.34
N ILE A 130 10.15 -0.40 -7.96
CA ILE A 130 8.76 -0.11 -8.35
C ILE A 130 8.64 0.04 -9.86
N VAL A 131 9.56 0.79 -10.49
CA VAL A 131 9.55 1.00 -11.95
C VAL A 131 9.73 -0.32 -12.69
N ARG A 132 10.65 -1.17 -12.24
CA ARG A 132 10.88 -2.49 -12.84
C ARG A 132 9.65 -3.39 -12.77
N LEU A 133 8.93 -3.39 -11.63
CA LEU A 133 7.72 -4.21 -11.44
C LEU A 133 6.43 -3.57 -11.96
N PHE A 134 6.46 -2.28 -12.33
CA PHE A 134 5.32 -1.54 -12.89
C PHE A 134 4.57 -2.25 -14.03
N PRO A 135 5.22 -2.99 -14.96
CA PRO A 135 4.51 -3.67 -16.03
C PRO A 135 3.41 -4.64 -15.55
N TYR A 136 3.56 -5.28 -14.38
CA TYR A 136 2.48 -6.09 -13.79
C TYR A 136 1.25 -5.23 -13.49
N PHE A 137 1.46 -4.07 -12.87
CA PHE A 137 0.39 -3.11 -12.58
C PHE A 137 -0.23 -2.57 -13.87
N TYR A 138 0.59 -2.18 -14.85
CA TYR A 138 0.10 -1.66 -16.12
C TYR A 138 -0.84 -2.65 -16.81
N SER A 139 -0.42 -3.90 -16.97
CA SER A 139 -1.20 -4.93 -17.66
C SER A 139 -2.53 -5.20 -16.95
N LEU A 140 -2.50 -5.31 -15.62
CA LEU A 140 -3.70 -5.51 -14.83
C LEU A 140 -4.64 -4.30 -14.92
N ARG A 141 -4.10 -3.08 -14.82
CA ARG A 141 -4.89 -1.86 -14.92
C ARG A 141 -5.49 -1.65 -16.31
N ALA A 142 -4.74 -1.93 -17.36
CA ALA A 142 -5.24 -1.90 -18.73
C ALA A 142 -6.44 -2.85 -18.89
N TRP A 143 -6.33 -4.07 -18.34
CA TRP A 143 -7.44 -5.01 -18.34
C TRP A 143 -8.66 -4.49 -17.59
N GLU A 144 -8.49 -3.94 -16.39
CA GLU A 144 -9.59 -3.31 -15.64
C GLU A 144 -10.29 -2.17 -16.40
N CYS A 145 -9.54 -1.41 -17.22
CA CYS A 145 -10.08 -0.30 -17.98
C CYS A 145 -10.79 -0.72 -19.27
N PHE A 146 -10.32 -1.79 -19.92
CA PHE A 146 -10.78 -2.15 -21.27
C PHE A 146 -11.67 -3.40 -21.32
N SER A 147 -11.75 -4.17 -20.24
CA SER A 147 -12.57 -5.38 -20.16
C SER A 147 -13.75 -5.21 -19.20
N PRO A 148 -15.01 -5.21 -19.68
CA PRO A 148 -16.17 -4.98 -18.83
C PRO A 148 -16.37 -6.06 -17.76
N ASP A 149 -15.88 -7.28 -18.01
CA ASP A 149 -16.07 -8.45 -17.15
C ASP A 149 -14.87 -8.74 -16.22
N TYR A 150 -13.89 -7.83 -16.12
CA TYR A 150 -12.68 -8.05 -15.30
C TYR A 150 -13.02 -8.47 -13.85
N ARG A 151 -14.12 -7.94 -13.30
CA ARG A 151 -14.60 -8.27 -11.94
C ARG A 151 -15.14 -9.69 -11.77
N ALA A 152 -15.35 -10.44 -12.84
CA ALA A 152 -15.83 -11.82 -12.80
C ALA A 152 -14.70 -12.84 -12.96
N GLU A 153 -13.47 -12.39 -13.20
CA GLU A 153 -12.34 -13.22 -13.54
C GLU A 153 -11.48 -13.59 -12.32
N THR A 154 -10.48 -14.43 -12.56
CA THR A 154 -9.47 -14.82 -11.58
C THR A 154 -8.09 -14.44 -12.11
N TYR A 155 -7.31 -13.78 -11.25
CA TYR A 155 -5.93 -13.39 -11.50
C TYR A 155 -5.04 -14.18 -10.55
N ASP A 156 -4.02 -14.85 -11.09
CA ASP A 156 -3.05 -15.62 -10.31
C ASP A 156 -1.66 -15.30 -10.85
N LEU A 157 -0.82 -14.68 -10.03
CA LEU A 157 0.54 -14.28 -10.37
C LEU A 157 1.49 -14.73 -9.26
N GLU A 158 2.62 -15.29 -9.67
CA GLU A 158 3.77 -15.55 -8.80
C GLU A 158 4.98 -14.86 -9.44
N PHE A 159 5.67 -14.03 -8.65
CA PHE A 159 6.78 -13.21 -9.12
C PHE A 159 7.74 -12.91 -7.96
N THR A 160 8.95 -12.44 -8.27
CA THR A 160 9.93 -12.03 -7.26
C THR A 160 10.16 -10.53 -7.24
N SER A 161 10.74 -10.02 -6.15
CA SER A 161 11.13 -8.60 -6.06
C SER A 161 12.19 -8.19 -7.09
N GLU A 162 12.83 -9.14 -7.77
CA GLU A 162 13.88 -8.92 -8.76
C GLU A 162 13.44 -9.21 -10.20
N ASP A 163 12.18 -9.59 -10.41
CA ASP A 163 11.64 -9.85 -11.74
C ASP A 163 11.70 -8.59 -12.61
N ASP A 164 11.92 -8.81 -13.91
CA ASP A 164 11.93 -7.78 -14.94
C ASP A 164 10.99 -8.20 -16.08
N PRO A 165 9.69 -7.85 -15.97
CA PRO A 165 8.70 -8.43 -16.87
C PRO A 165 8.85 -7.98 -18.32
N VAL A 166 9.38 -6.77 -18.55
CA VAL A 166 9.70 -6.29 -19.90
C VAL A 166 10.82 -7.13 -20.51
N ARG A 167 11.87 -7.43 -19.74
CA ARG A 167 12.99 -8.24 -20.24
C ARG A 167 12.60 -9.71 -20.42
N GLU A 168 11.71 -10.23 -19.58
CA GLU A 168 11.35 -11.64 -19.53
C GLU A 168 10.20 -12.03 -20.47
N ALA A 169 9.34 -11.08 -20.85
CA ALA A 169 8.20 -11.29 -21.73
C ALA A 169 8.26 -10.37 -22.99
N PRO A 170 8.58 -10.91 -24.18
CA PRO A 170 8.66 -10.14 -25.42
C PRO A 170 7.37 -9.38 -25.78
N GLU A 171 6.21 -9.91 -25.41
CA GLU A 171 4.90 -9.29 -25.62
C GLU A 171 4.71 -7.99 -24.81
N TRP A 172 5.33 -7.86 -23.64
CA TRP A 172 5.24 -6.65 -22.82
C TRP A 172 6.27 -5.61 -23.25
N ALA A 173 7.44 -6.05 -23.72
CA ALA A 173 8.41 -5.18 -24.38
C ALA A 173 7.92 -4.61 -25.71
N ALA A 174 6.94 -5.26 -26.35
CA ALA A 174 6.41 -4.85 -27.65
C ALA A 174 5.37 -3.73 -27.57
N ASP A 175 4.83 -3.41 -26.39
CA ASP A 175 3.92 -2.27 -26.22
C ASP A 175 4.71 -0.99 -25.88
N PRO A 176 4.83 -0.02 -26.83
CA PRO A 176 5.57 1.21 -26.58
C PRO A 176 4.94 2.04 -25.45
N ASN A 177 3.64 1.92 -25.20
CA ASN A 177 2.97 2.65 -24.14
C ASN A 177 3.43 2.17 -22.76
N ILE A 178 3.79 0.90 -22.60
CA ILE A 178 4.32 0.36 -21.34
C ILE A 178 5.66 1.05 -21.03
N LEU A 179 6.57 1.10 -22.01
CA LEU A 179 7.91 1.66 -21.81
C LEU A 179 7.87 3.18 -21.55
N GLU A 180 7.07 3.92 -22.33
CA GLU A 180 6.90 5.36 -22.14
C GLU A 180 6.26 5.67 -20.78
N THR A 181 5.23 4.90 -20.40
CA THR A 181 4.58 5.08 -19.09
C THR A 181 5.51 4.67 -17.95
N GLN A 182 6.33 3.63 -18.13
CA GLN A 182 7.31 3.19 -17.14
C GLN A 182 8.35 4.29 -16.86
N GLU A 183 8.83 4.98 -17.90
CA GLU A 183 9.74 6.12 -17.72
C GLU A 183 9.02 7.32 -17.07
N LEU A 184 7.76 7.55 -17.41
CA LEU A 184 6.94 8.55 -16.72
C LEU A 184 6.79 8.22 -15.22
N VAL A 185 6.58 6.95 -14.86
CA VAL A 185 6.55 6.49 -13.46
C VAL A 185 7.87 6.81 -12.78
N ARG A 186 9.01 6.46 -13.40
CA ARG A 186 10.35 6.79 -12.87
C ARG A 186 10.50 8.28 -12.58
N GLN A 187 10.15 9.12 -13.55
CA GLN A 187 10.19 10.56 -13.41
C GLN A 187 9.32 11.04 -12.24
N LYS A 188 8.07 10.57 -12.16
CA LYS A 188 7.09 11.06 -11.17
C LYS A 188 7.36 10.57 -9.76
N LEU A 189 7.87 9.35 -9.60
CA LEU A 189 8.35 8.87 -8.30
C LEU A 189 9.56 9.68 -7.83
N SER A 190 10.49 10.02 -8.73
CA SER A 190 11.65 10.87 -8.42
C SER A 190 11.24 12.29 -8.01
N GLU A 191 10.29 12.88 -8.74
CA GLU A 191 9.70 14.18 -8.40
C GLU A 191 8.99 14.14 -7.04
N ALA A 192 8.22 13.08 -6.75
CA ALA A 192 7.54 12.92 -5.47
C ALA A 192 8.53 12.80 -4.30
N VAL A 193 9.63 12.05 -4.47
CA VAL A 193 10.69 11.97 -3.47
C VAL A 193 11.38 13.32 -3.26
N ALA A 194 11.64 14.07 -4.33
CA ALA A 194 12.21 15.41 -4.23
C ALA A 194 11.27 16.40 -3.52
N GLU A 195 9.97 16.36 -3.84
CA GLU A 195 8.94 17.16 -3.16
C GLU A 195 8.89 16.83 -1.67
N ALA A 196 8.85 15.54 -1.31
CA ALA A 196 8.86 15.09 0.07
C ALA A 196 10.11 15.56 0.84
N GLY A 197 11.28 15.56 0.20
CA GLY A 197 12.53 16.05 0.78
C GLY A 197 12.53 17.56 1.06
N SER A 198 11.65 18.33 0.43
CA SER A 198 11.48 19.77 0.70
C SER A 198 10.62 20.06 1.93
N ILE A 199 9.87 19.07 2.42
CA ILE A 199 9.03 19.18 3.61
C ILE A 199 9.92 19.12 4.85
N ARG A 200 9.93 20.20 5.63
CA ARG A 200 10.71 20.24 6.88
C ARG A 200 10.11 19.27 7.90
N PRO A 201 10.91 18.43 8.57
CA PRO A 201 10.43 17.63 9.69
C PRO A 201 9.86 18.57 10.75
N LYS A 202 8.63 18.31 11.21
CA LYS A 202 8.16 18.95 12.43
C LYS A 202 8.94 18.32 13.59
N PRO A 203 9.53 19.10 14.50
CA PRO A 203 10.17 18.54 15.68
C PRO A 203 9.15 17.67 16.43
N GLU A 204 9.54 16.45 16.78
CA GLU A 204 8.70 15.60 17.62
C GLU A 204 8.36 16.37 18.91
N PRO A 205 7.11 16.32 19.40
CA PRO A 205 6.82 16.83 20.72
C PRO A 205 7.68 16.05 21.71
N VAL A 206 8.66 16.74 22.30
CA VAL A 206 9.41 16.24 23.45
C VAL A 206 8.38 16.10 24.56
N PHE A 207 7.82 14.90 24.71
CA PHE A 207 7.04 14.58 25.90
C PHE A 207 8.00 14.77 27.08
N PRO A 208 7.69 15.66 28.03
CA PRO A 208 8.50 15.78 29.23
C PRO A 208 8.54 14.40 29.88
N PRO A 209 9.71 13.93 30.34
CA PRO A 209 9.81 12.66 31.04
C PRO A 209 8.77 12.69 32.15
N THR A 210 7.83 11.76 32.09
CA THR A 210 6.83 11.54 33.13
C THR A 210 7.58 11.47 34.44
N SER A 211 7.43 12.52 35.25
CA SER A 211 8.00 12.58 36.58
C SER A 211 7.61 11.31 37.30
N SER A 212 8.63 10.57 37.71
CA SER A 212 8.54 9.36 38.51
C SER A 212 7.60 9.60 39.70
N ALA A 213 6.37 9.13 39.58
CA ALA A 213 5.50 8.99 40.73
C ALA A 213 6.12 7.90 41.62
N SER A 214 6.68 8.34 42.75
CA SER A 214 7.18 7.49 43.82
C SER A 214 6.07 6.57 44.37
N PRO A 215 6.43 5.41 44.93
CA PRO A 215 5.48 4.37 45.31
C PRO A 215 4.71 4.78 46.56
N LEU A 216 3.38 4.80 46.46
CA LEU A 216 2.48 4.96 47.60
C LEU A 216 1.72 3.66 47.80
N SER A 217 2.23 2.89 48.76
CA SER A 217 1.49 2.17 49.81
C SER A 217 0.37 1.20 49.40
N ASP A 218 0.62 -0.10 49.60
CA ASP A 218 -0.42 -1.12 49.80
C ASP A 218 -1.40 -0.71 50.91
N PRO A 219 -2.70 -1.03 50.78
CA PRO A 219 -3.26 -2.17 51.53
C PRO A 219 -4.54 -2.80 50.87
N PRO A 220 -5.29 -3.69 51.55
CA PRO A 220 -4.99 -5.08 51.86
C PRO A 220 -5.97 -6.06 51.16
N ALA A 221 -5.61 -7.35 51.20
CA ALA A 221 -6.39 -8.46 50.67
C ALA A 221 -7.79 -8.63 51.28
N LYS A 222 -8.83 -8.81 50.43
CA LYS A 222 -10.03 -9.62 50.74
C LYS A 222 -10.62 -10.32 49.49
N THR A 223 -10.43 -11.64 49.48
CA THR A 223 -11.41 -12.72 49.24
C THR A 223 -12.33 -12.73 47.99
N ARG A 224 -12.01 -13.68 47.09
CA ARG A 224 -12.84 -14.51 46.19
C ARG A 224 -14.36 -14.25 46.08
N GLN A 225 -14.84 -14.19 44.83
CA GLN A 225 -15.98 -15.00 44.37
C GLN A 225 -15.75 -15.55 42.94
N LYS A 226 -16.02 -16.86 42.78
CA LYS A 226 -16.17 -17.60 41.52
C LYS A 226 -17.55 -17.32 40.90
N LYS A 227 -17.62 -17.26 39.56
CA LYS A 227 -18.70 -17.78 38.68
C LYS A 227 -18.22 -17.63 37.22
N THR A 228 -17.75 -18.70 36.56
CA THR A 228 -18.50 -19.61 35.65
C THR A 228 -19.30 -18.91 34.53
N GLY A 229 -18.96 -19.23 33.28
CA GLY A 229 -19.97 -19.47 32.23
C GLY A 229 -19.85 -18.69 30.92
N LEU A 230 -19.26 -19.36 29.91
CA LEU A 230 -19.81 -19.63 28.57
C LEU A 230 -20.41 -18.49 27.71
N GLY A 231 -19.92 -18.42 26.47
CA GLY A 231 -20.81 -18.44 25.30
C GLY A 231 -20.56 -17.40 24.20
N PHE A 232 -19.67 -17.73 23.26
CA PHE A 232 -19.74 -17.18 21.90
C PHE A 232 -20.88 -17.88 21.12
N LYS A 233 -21.72 -17.10 20.43
CA LYS A 233 -22.57 -17.56 19.34
C LYS A 233 -22.34 -16.64 18.13
N PRO A 234 -22.12 -17.16 16.92
CA PRO A 234 -22.31 -16.40 15.70
C PRO A 234 -23.79 -16.38 15.30
N ALA A 235 -24.26 -15.23 14.82
CA ALA A 235 -25.54 -15.10 14.11
C ALA A 235 -25.29 -15.26 12.60
N ARG A 236 -26.32 -15.79 11.95
CA ARG A 236 -26.36 -16.31 10.58
C ARG A 236 -26.15 -15.26 9.50
#